data_AF-A0A428EHU3-F1
#
_entry.id   AF-A0A428EHU3-F1
#
_cell.length_a   1.000
_cell.length_b   1.000
_cell.length_c   1.000
_cell.angle_alpha   90.00
_cell.angle_beta   90.00
_cell.angle_gamma   90.00
#
_symmetry.space_group_name_H-M   'P 1'
#
loop_
_entity.id
_entity.type
_entity.pdbx_description
1 polymer ?
#
loop_
_entity_poly.entity_id
_entity_poly.type
_entity_poly.pdbx_seq_one_letter_code
_entity_poly.pdbx_strand_id
1 'polypeptide(L)'
;MKKYFIGGLGSNVYHSKDFFQELNSQIYFLNPYEKHLQDETELKSWFKNEIVEEESICLIGHSLGGDLARYLASEFYEVTKLILLDGGYLD
;
A
#
# COMPACT_ATOMS: atom_id res chain seq x y z
N MET A 1 11.74 -3.76 -9.16
CA MET A 1 10.97 -3.58 -7.91
C MET A 1 9.67 -2.88 -8.25
N LYS A 2 8.54 -3.58 -8.16
CA LYS A 2 7.22 -2.97 -8.35
C LYS A 2 6.89 -2.01 -7.21
N LYS A 3 6.10 -0.98 -7.53
CA LYS A 3 5.66 0.04 -6.56
C LYS A 3 4.16 -0.12 -6.36
N TYR A 4 3.75 -0.28 -5.13
CA TYR A 4 2.35 -0.37 -4.73
C TYR A 4 1.99 0.85 -3.89
N PHE A 5 0.77 1.35 -4.06
CA PHE A 5 0.28 2.52 -3.34
C PHE A 5 -1.03 2.21 -2.62
N ILE A 6 -1.09 2.52 -1.32
CA ILE A 6 -2.30 2.46 -0.50
C ILE A 6 -2.67 3.90 -0.10
N GLY A 7 -3.82 4.37 -0.57
CA GLY A 7 -4.33 5.69 -0.23
C GLY A 7 -4.96 5.75 1.17
N GLY A 8 -5.39 6.94 1.58
CA GLY A 8 -6.16 7.11 2.82
C GLY A 8 -7.63 6.70 2.69
N LEU A 9 -8.41 6.90 3.75
CA LEU A 9 -9.84 6.62 3.75
C LEU A 9 -10.57 7.40 2.65
N GLY A 10 -11.40 6.72 1.86
CA GLY A 10 -12.12 7.33 0.71
C GLY A 10 -11.23 7.64 -0.50
N SER A 11 -9.96 7.22 -0.48
CA SER A 11 -9.05 7.42 -1.61
C SER A 11 -9.35 6.51 -2.79
N ASN A 12 -9.10 7.03 -4.00
CA ASN A 12 -9.15 6.27 -5.25
C ASN A 12 -7.96 6.64 -6.14
N VAL A 13 -7.85 5.98 -7.31
CA VAL A 13 -6.74 6.17 -8.26
C VAL A 13 -6.56 7.62 -8.75
N TYR A 14 -7.62 8.42 -8.75
CA TYR A 14 -7.57 9.80 -9.23
C TYR A 14 -6.96 10.75 -8.19
N HIS A 15 -7.10 10.48 -6.89
CA HIS A 15 -6.54 11.35 -5.84
C HIS A 15 -5.02 11.45 -5.88
N SER A 16 -4.35 10.39 -6.34
CA SER A 16 -2.89 10.30 -6.39
C SER A 16 -2.35 10.36 -7.82
N LYS A 17 -3.18 10.75 -8.79
CA LYS A 17 -2.82 10.74 -10.21
C LYS A 17 -1.62 11.63 -10.51
N ASP A 18 -1.64 12.87 -10.02
CA ASP A 18 -0.56 13.84 -10.26
C ASP A 18 0.75 13.32 -9.64
N PHE A 19 0.68 12.77 -8.43
CA PHE A 19 1.82 12.12 -7.78
C PHE A 19 2.37 10.94 -8.61
N PHE A 20 1.50 10.10 -9.17
CA PHE A 20 1.93 8.98 -10.02
C PHE A 20 2.56 9.45 -11.33
N GLN A 21 2.06 10.54 -11.92
CA GLN A 21 2.61 11.15 -13.13
C GLN A 21 4.01 11.74 -12.88
N GLU A 22 4.17 12.49 -11.78
CA GLU A 22 5.45 13.11 -11.41
C GLU A 22 6.51 12.06 -11.05
N LEU A 23 6.13 10.93 -10.44
CA LEU A 23 7.05 9.82 -10.17
C LEU A 23 7.54 9.11 -11.43
N ASN A 24 6.93 9.38 -12.60
CA ASN A 24 7.25 8.81 -13.91
C ASN A 24 7.53 7.29 -13.86
N SER A 25 6.67 6.57 -13.13
CA SER A 25 6.85 5.15 -12.83
C SER A 25 5.50 4.48 -12.75
N GLN A 26 5.43 3.22 -13.20
CA GLN A 26 4.23 2.41 -12.97
C GLN A 26 4.05 2.16 -11.47
N ILE A 27 2.86 2.49 -10.98
CA ILE A 27 2.44 2.31 -9.58
C ILE A 27 1.10 1.58 -9.61
N TYR A 28 1.01 0.52 -8.81
CA TYR A 28 -0.20 -0.28 -8.68
C TYR A 28 -1.00 0.24 -7.48
N PHE A 29 -2.20 0.75 -7.75
CA PHE A 29 -3.08 1.24 -6.70
C PHE A 29 -3.78 0.06 -6.01
N LEU A 30 -3.62 -0.02 -4.69
CA LEU A 30 -4.27 -1.01 -3.84
C LEU A 30 -5.36 -0.34 -3.02
N ASN A 31 -6.58 -0.86 -3.11
CA ASN A 31 -7.73 -0.35 -2.37
C ASN A 31 -8.30 -1.43 -1.42
N PRO A 32 -7.74 -1.58 -0.21
CA PRO A 32 -8.26 -2.52 0.77
C PRO A 32 -9.66 -2.12 1.27
N TYR A 33 -10.03 -0.85 1.18
CA TYR A 33 -11.29 -0.32 1.74
C TYR A 33 -12.54 -0.72 0.94
N GLU A 34 -12.39 -1.04 -0.34
CA GLU A 34 -13.47 -1.57 -1.17
C GLU A 34 -13.62 -3.10 -1.02
N LYS A 35 -12.65 -3.75 -0.38
CA LYS A 35 -12.72 -5.17 -0.07
C LYS A 35 -13.40 -5.29 1.29
N HIS A 36 -14.48 -6.06 1.39
CA HIS A 36 -15.21 -6.31 2.64
C HIS A 36 -14.39 -7.23 3.59
N LEU A 37 -13.13 -6.89 3.85
CA LEU A 37 -12.18 -7.61 4.69
C LEU A 37 -12.64 -7.52 6.14
N GLN A 38 -12.87 -8.68 6.76
CA GLN A 38 -13.45 -8.79 8.10
C GLN A 38 -12.38 -8.79 9.20
N ASP A 39 -11.18 -9.30 8.90
CA ASP A 39 -10.13 -9.48 9.87
C ASP A 39 -8.71 -9.37 9.29
N GLU A 40 -7.73 -9.49 10.18
CA GLU A 40 -6.30 -9.43 9.88
C GLU A 40 -5.84 -10.55 8.92
N THR A 41 -6.42 -11.75 9.03
CA THR A 41 -6.03 -12.91 8.21
C THR A 41 -6.47 -12.71 6.77
N GLU A 42 -7.69 -12.20 6.57
CA GLU A 42 -8.19 -11.84 5.24
C GLU A 42 -7.35 -10.72 4.63
N LEU A 43 -7.01 -9.69 5.42
CA LEU A 43 -6.15 -8.58 4.97
C LEU A 43 -4.78 -9.08 4.51
N LYS A 44 -4.10 -9.91 5.31
CA LYS A 44 -2.80 -10.49 4.96
C LYS A 44 -2.88 -11.36 3.72
N SER A 45 -3.90 -12.21 3.64
CA SER A 45 -4.10 -13.11 2.49
C SER A 45 -4.38 -12.33 1.21
N TRP A 46 -5.22 -11.30 1.29
CA TRP A 46 -5.48 -10.40 0.17
C TRP A 46 -4.20 -9.71 -0.28
N PHE A 47 -3.47 -9.07 0.64
CA PHE A 47 -2.25 -8.35 0.28
C PHE A 47 -1.21 -9.29 -0.36
N LYS A 48 -1.01 -10.49 0.22
CA LYS A 48 -0.10 -11.49 -0.34
C LYS A 48 -0.46 -11.89 -1.76
N ASN A 49 -1.76 -11.99 -2.07
CA ASN A 49 -2.23 -12.32 -3.41
C ASN A 49 -2.00 -11.18 -4.41
N GLU A 50 -2.09 -9.91 -3.99
CA GLU A 50 -1.79 -8.74 -4.85
C GLU A 50 -0.30 -8.66 -5.23
N ILE A 51 0.58 -9.32 -4.45
CA ILE A 51 2.04 -9.29 -4.62
C ILE A 51 2.64 -10.68 -4.92
N VAL A 52 1.82 -11.68 -5.29
CA VAL A 52 2.12 -13.12 -5.16
C VAL A 52 3.35 -13.63 -5.96
N GLU A 53 3.94 -12.80 -6.82
CA GLU A 53 5.12 -13.14 -7.64
C GLU A 53 6.33 -12.22 -7.38
N GLU A 54 6.25 -11.33 -6.40
CA GLU A 54 7.29 -10.33 -6.17
C GLU A 54 8.26 -10.76 -5.07
N GLU A 55 9.56 -10.80 -5.39
CA GLU A 55 10.63 -11.01 -4.40
C GLU A 55 10.96 -9.72 -3.63
N SER A 56 10.67 -8.55 -4.22
CA SER A 56 10.97 -7.24 -3.64
C SER A 56 10.05 -6.17 -4.23
N ILE A 57 9.36 -5.45 -3.34
CA ILE A 57 8.46 -4.35 -3.66
C ILE A 57 8.80 -3.10 -2.86
N CYS A 58 8.32 -1.97 -3.38
CA CYS A 58 8.22 -0.70 -2.66
C CYS A 58 6.75 -0.44 -2.34
N LEU A 59 6.43 -0.28 -1.06
CA LEU A 59 5.10 0.08 -0.62
C LEU A 59 5.06 1.56 -0.25
N ILE A 60 4.09 2.27 -0.79
CA ILE A 60 3.86 3.70 -0.55
C ILE A 60 2.49 3.83 0.13
N GLY A 61 2.43 4.48 1.28
CA GLY A 61 1.19 4.67 2.02
C GLY A 61 0.92 6.14 2.30
N HIS A 62 -0.32 6.60 2.11
CA HIS A 62 -0.74 7.97 2.42
C HIS A 62 -1.83 8.00 3.50
N SER A 63 -1.70 8.88 4.50
CA SER A 63 -2.68 9.05 5.58
C SER A 63 -2.98 7.69 6.27
N LEU A 64 -4.25 7.27 6.38
CA LEU A 64 -4.62 5.95 6.91
C LEU A 64 -3.94 4.78 6.16
N GLY A 65 -3.70 4.95 4.85
CA GLY A 65 -2.94 3.98 4.05
C GLY A 65 -1.48 3.89 4.46
N GLY A 66 -0.92 4.93 5.08
CA GLY A 66 0.41 4.95 5.70
C GLY A 66 0.50 4.02 6.90
N ASP A 67 -0.49 4.07 7.81
CA ASP A 67 -0.54 3.19 8.97
C ASP A 67 -0.64 1.72 8.55
N LEU A 68 -1.50 1.46 7.56
CA LEU A 68 -1.66 0.12 6.99
C LEU A 68 -0.41 -0.34 6.24
N ALA A 69 0.21 0.52 5.43
CA ALA A 69 1.44 0.19 4.71
C ALA A 69 2.59 -0.13 5.67
N ARG A 70 2.70 0.60 6.78
CA ARG A 70 3.68 0.30 7.84
C ARG A 70 3.45 -1.08 8.44
N TYR A 71 2.20 -1.39 8.77
CA TYR A 71 1.83 -2.70 9.31
C TYR A 71 2.14 -3.82 8.31
N LEU A 72 1.73 -3.69 7.05
CA LEU A 72 2.04 -4.69 6.03
C LEU A 72 3.56 -4.83 5.81
N ALA A 73 4.31 -3.73 5.90
CA ALA A 73 5.77 -3.79 5.81
C ALA A 73 6.43 -4.55 6.98
N SER A 74 5.81 -4.59 8.18
CA SER A 74 6.33 -5.40 9.29
C SER A 74 6.00 -6.89 9.15
N GLU A 75 4.95 -7.23 8.40
CA GLU A 75 4.48 -8.60 8.23
C GLU A 75 5.05 -9.30 6.98
N PHE A 76 5.46 -8.55 5.95
CA PHE A 76 5.86 -9.07 4.65
C PHE A 76 7.29 -8.66 4.27
N TYR A 77 8.20 -9.64 4.22
CA TYR A 77 9.61 -9.41 3.89
C TYR A 77 9.82 -8.91 2.46
N GLU A 78 8.86 -9.14 1.57
CA GLU A 78 8.84 -8.65 0.21
C GLU A 78 8.82 -7.11 0.19
N VAL A 79 8.31 -6.46 1.24
CA VAL A 79 8.31 -4.99 1.39
C VAL A 79 9.71 -4.51 1.80
N THR A 80 10.60 -4.46 0.82
CA THR A 80 12.00 -4.02 1.03
C THR A 80 12.18 -2.51 1.11
N LYS A 81 11.19 -1.73 0.65
CA LYS A 81 11.16 -0.27 0.79
C LYS A 81 9.76 0.19 1.18
N LEU A 82 9.70 1.08 2.16
CA LEU A 82 8.48 1.73 2.64
C LEU A 82 8.61 3.24 2.51
N ILE A 83 7.62 3.90 1.91
CA ILE A 83 7.52 5.36 1.83
C ILE A 83 6.19 5.77 2.49
N LEU A 84 6.28 6.60 3.51
CA LEU A 84 5.13 7.10 4.26
C LEU A 84 4.89 8.56 3.90
N LEU A 85 3.68 8.87 3.48
CA LEU A 85 3.24 10.22 3.10
C LEU A 85 2.16 10.65 4.10
N ASP A 86 2.51 11.56 5.01
CA ASP A 86 1.57 12.15 5.98
C ASP A 86 0.72 11.10 6.72
N GLY A 87 1.38 10.04 7.21
CA GLY A 87 0.76 8.89 7.88
C GLY A 87 1.82 7.91 8.40
N GLY A 88 1.41 6.80 9.01
CA GLY A 88 2.33 5.86 9.65
C GLY A 88 2.85 6.38 11.00
N TYR A 89 2.06 7.20 11.69
CA TYR A 89 2.45 7.79 12.97
C TYR A 89 2.56 6.71 14.05
N LEU A 90 3.60 6.83 14.87
CA LEU A 90 3.83 6.06 16.08
C LEU A 90 3.44 6.94 17.26
N ASP A 91 2.47 6.51 18.06
CA ASP A 91 2.52 6.74 19.50
C ASP A 91 3.28 5.56 20.15
#